data_AF-A0A3B0P1M7-F1
#
_entry.id   AF-A0A3B0P1M7-F1
#
_cell.length_a   1.000
_cell.length_b   1.000
_cell.length_c   1.000
_cell.angle_alpha   90.00
_cell.angle_beta   90.00
_cell.angle_gamma   90.00
#
_symmetry.space_group_name_H-M   'P 1'
#
loop_
_entity.id
_entity.type
_entity.pdbx_description
1 polymer ?
#
loop_
_entity_poly.entity_id
_entity_poly.type
_entity_poly.pdbx_seq_one_letter_code
_entity_poly.pdbx_strand_id
1 'polypeptide(L)'
;MIEPEVAFYKLNDIIYLADDLLKTVIKNTIKNYTDEMKYLDSINSGLLDNLNKFLDNKLTIIDYKDVIKKLEEFKNNFEEKDIYFGMDLASEHEKFLSEQIIKGPVAVINYPKDIKAFYMYQNDDKQTVAAFDLLVPGIGELIGGSQRESRYKNLIERMKELNIPTQSLQW
;
A
#
# COMPACT_ATOMS: atom_id res chain seq x y z
N MET A 1 2.76 9.77 12.47
CA MET A 1 2.98 9.31 11.08
C MET A 1 4.44 9.56 10.71
N ILE A 2 5.01 8.73 9.84
CA ILE A 2 6.36 8.93 9.26
C ILE A 2 6.15 9.06 7.75
N GLU A 3 6.48 10.23 7.20
CA GLU A 3 6.04 10.65 5.85
C GLU A 3 7.24 11.10 5.00
N PRO A 4 8.05 10.16 4.47
CA PRO A 4 9.17 10.51 3.61
C PRO A 4 8.69 11.01 2.24
N GLU A 5 9.37 12.03 1.71
CA GLU A 5 9.21 12.54 0.35
C GLU A 5 10.56 12.58 -0.35
N VAL A 6 10.61 12.11 -1.60
CA VAL A 6 11.87 11.96 -2.34
C VAL A 6 11.73 12.48 -3.76
N ALA A 7 12.49 13.54 -4.07
CA ALA A 7 12.55 14.07 -5.42
C ALA A 7 13.11 13.03 -6.40
N PHE A 8 12.66 13.09 -7.66
CA PHE A 8 13.08 12.22 -8.77
C PHE A 8 12.64 10.75 -8.69
N TYR A 9 12.00 10.32 -7.59
CA TYR A 9 11.45 8.98 -7.47
C TYR A 9 10.10 8.86 -8.19
N LYS A 10 9.89 7.71 -8.83
CA LYS A 10 8.60 7.30 -9.39
C LYS A 10 7.95 6.26 -8.48
N LEU A 11 6.74 5.82 -8.84
CA LEU A 11 5.96 4.88 -8.04
C LEU A 11 6.75 3.65 -7.57
N ASN A 12 7.48 2.97 -8.45
CA ASN A 12 8.25 1.78 -8.04
C ASN A 12 9.40 2.14 -7.09
N ASP A 13 10.07 3.27 -7.29
CA ASP A 13 11.19 3.68 -6.45
C ASP A 13 10.73 3.94 -5.01
N ILE A 14 9.59 4.61 -4.83
CA ILE A 14 9.06 4.88 -3.49
C ILE A 14 8.50 3.58 -2.86
N ILE A 15 7.94 2.66 -3.64
CA ILE A 15 7.47 1.35 -3.15
C ILE A 15 8.65 0.54 -2.59
N TYR A 16 9.78 0.49 -3.31
CA TYR A 16 10.98 -0.18 -2.83
C TYR A 16 11.59 0.52 -1.62
N LEU A 17 11.51 1.85 -1.54
CA LEU A 17 11.90 2.60 -0.34
C LEU A 17 11.04 2.23 0.87
N ALA A 18 9.73 2.04 0.68
CA ALA A 18 8.82 1.62 1.74
C ALA A 18 9.14 0.20 2.26
N ASP A 19 9.38 -0.76 1.36
CA ASP A 19 9.81 -2.12 1.75
C ASP A 19 11.17 -2.13 2.46
N ASP A 20 12.15 -1.39 1.94
CA ASP A 20 13.48 -1.29 2.55
C ASP A 20 13.43 -0.62 3.94
N LEU A 21 12.63 0.43 4.10
CA LEU A 21 12.40 1.08 5.38
C LEU A 21 11.86 0.08 6.41
N LEU A 22 10.81 -0.68 6.07
CA LEU A 22 10.22 -1.67 6.97
C LEU A 22 11.23 -2.77 7.33
N LYS A 23 11.90 -3.35 6.33
CA LYS A 23 12.89 -4.40 6.55
C LYS A 23 14.04 -3.92 7.41
N THR A 24 14.52 -2.70 7.19
CA THR A 24 15.58 -2.08 7.98
C THR A 24 15.14 -1.86 9.43
N VAL A 25 13.95 -1.31 9.66
CA VAL A 25 13.41 -1.08 11.01
C VAL A 25 13.20 -2.39 11.75
N ILE A 26 12.61 -3.40 11.11
CA ILE A 26 12.37 -4.72 11.71
C ILE A 26 13.70 -5.38 12.08
N LYS A 27 14.63 -5.46 11.13
CA LYS A 27 15.96 -6.07 11.35
C LYS A 27 16.73 -5.38 12.47
N ASN A 28 16.73 -4.06 12.51
CA ASN A 28 17.40 -3.30 13.55
C ASN A 28 16.73 -3.46 14.91
N THR A 29 15.39 -3.52 14.96
CA THR A 29 14.64 -3.76 16.20
C THR A 29 14.98 -5.13 16.78
N ILE A 30 14.92 -6.20 15.97
CA ILE A 30 15.27 -7.56 16.40
C ILE A 30 16.71 -7.64 16.93
N LYS A 31 17.64 -7.02 16.20
CA LYS A 31 19.06 -7.02 16.56
C LYS A 31 19.33 -6.26 17.86
N ASN A 32 18.69 -5.11 18.07
CA ASN A 32 19.02 -4.21 19.18
C ASN A 32 18.28 -4.56 20.48
N TYR A 33 17.13 -5.24 20.41
CA TYR A 33 16.25 -5.52 21.55
C TYR A 33 15.96 -7.02 21.69
N THR A 34 17.02 -7.83 21.73
CA THR A 34 16.88 -9.30 21.69
C THR A 34 16.08 -9.86 22.87
N ASP A 35 16.27 -9.33 24.08
CA ASP A 35 15.59 -9.85 25.27
C ASP A 35 14.11 -9.47 25.27
N GLU A 36 13.78 -8.23 24.89
CA GLU A 36 12.39 -7.78 24.71
C GLU A 36 11.70 -8.60 23.61
N MET A 37 12.36 -8.84 22.49
CA MET A 37 11.79 -9.62 21.40
C MET A 37 11.55 -11.08 21.79
N LYS A 38 12.44 -11.71 22.56
CA LYS A 38 12.22 -13.05 23.12
C LYS A 38 11.04 -13.06 24.08
N TYR A 39 10.91 -12.03 24.93
CA TYR A 39 9.76 -11.91 25.82
C TYR A 39 8.45 -11.76 25.04
N LEU A 40 8.42 -10.88 24.03
CA LEU A 40 7.24 -10.67 23.18
C LEU A 40 6.85 -11.95 22.41
N ASP A 41 7.84 -12.71 21.93
CA ASP A 41 7.59 -14.00 21.28
C ASP A 41 7.05 -15.05 22.27
N SER A 42 7.45 -15.00 23.54
CA SER A 42 6.93 -15.91 24.57
C SER A 42 5.45 -15.67 24.90
N ILE A 43 4.96 -14.43 24.77
CA ILE A 43 3.54 -14.08 24.97
C ILE A 43 2.72 -14.13 23.68
N ASN A 44 3.38 -14.03 22.53
CA ASN A 44 2.78 -14.14 21.20
C ASN A 44 3.63 -15.08 20.33
N SER A 45 3.41 -16.39 20.53
CA SER A 45 4.18 -17.44 19.89
C SER A 45 4.20 -17.29 18.36
N GLY A 46 5.40 -17.25 17.78
CA GLY A 46 5.60 -17.14 16.34
C GLY A 46 5.75 -15.70 15.83
N LEU A 47 5.79 -14.69 16.71
CA LEU A 47 6.10 -13.30 16.35
C LEU A 47 7.43 -13.20 15.62
N LEU A 48 8.50 -13.79 16.19
CA LEU A 48 9.83 -13.74 15.58
C LEU A 48 9.86 -14.45 14.23
N ASP A 49 9.20 -15.60 14.13
CA ASP A 49 9.08 -16.34 12.87
C ASP A 49 8.35 -15.53 11.80
N ASN A 50 7.27 -14.84 12.17
CA ASN A 50 6.52 -14.00 11.24
C ASN A 50 7.33 -12.79 10.76
N LEU A 51 8.07 -12.14 11.67
CA LEU A 51 8.97 -11.04 11.31
C LEU A 51 10.11 -11.53 10.41
N ASN A 52 10.72 -12.67 10.70
CA ASN A 52 11.77 -13.25 9.86
C ASN A 52 11.23 -13.65 8.48
N LYS A 53 10.03 -14.24 8.39
CA LYS A 53 9.37 -14.52 7.11
C LYS A 53 9.13 -13.24 6.30
N PHE A 54 8.74 -12.14 6.94
CA PHE A 54 8.60 -10.86 6.26
C PHE A 54 9.94 -10.38 5.69
N LEU A 55 11.03 -10.48 6.46
CA LEU A 55 12.38 -10.10 6.02
C LEU A 55 12.87 -10.95 4.84
N ASP A 56 12.58 -12.25 4.85
CA ASP A 56 13.01 -13.20 3.81
C ASP A 56 12.17 -13.13 2.54
N ASN A 57 10.91 -12.70 2.65
CA ASN A 57 10.02 -12.59 1.52
C ASN A 57 10.36 -11.40 0.61
N LYS A 58 10.23 -11.65 -0.70
CA LYS A 58 10.31 -10.59 -1.71
C LYS A 58 8.97 -9.85 -1.76
N LEU A 59 9.05 -8.53 -1.88
CA LEU A 59 7.88 -7.71 -2.16
C LEU A 59 7.25 -8.13 -3.49
N THR A 60 5.94 -8.38 -3.47
CA THR A 60 5.14 -8.51 -4.70
C THR A 60 4.51 -7.17 -5.04
N ILE A 61 4.49 -6.81 -6.32
CA ILE A 61 3.80 -5.61 -6.81
C ILE A 61 2.70 -6.06 -7.77
N ILE A 62 1.48 -5.61 -7.57
CA ILE A 62 0.31 -6.03 -8.36
C ILE A 62 -0.64 -4.86 -8.62
N ASP A 63 -1.16 -4.76 -9.85
CA ASP A 63 -2.17 -3.77 -10.20
C ASP A 63 -3.50 -4.03 -9.47
N TYR A 64 -4.13 -2.97 -8.97
CA TYR A 64 -5.46 -2.98 -8.37
C TYR A 64 -6.48 -3.71 -9.27
N LYS A 65 -6.41 -3.49 -10.59
CA LYS A 65 -7.28 -4.17 -11.56
C LYS A 65 -7.17 -5.70 -11.50
N ASP A 66 -5.98 -6.21 -11.27
CA ASP A 66 -5.77 -7.66 -11.17
C ASP A 66 -6.07 -8.19 -9.76
N VAL A 67 -5.93 -7.34 -8.73
CA VAL A 67 -6.43 -7.64 -7.38
C VAL A 67 -7.95 -7.83 -7.40
N ILE A 68 -8.71 -6.92 -8.00
CA ILE A 68 -10.17 -7.04 -8.11
C ILE A 68 -10.59 -8.35 -8.79
N LYS A 69 -9.96 -8.71 -9.91
CA LYS A 69 -10.23 -9.98 -10.60
C LYS A 69 -9.95 -11.19 -9.70
N LYS A 70 -8.83 -11.16 -8.97
CA LYS A 70 -8.47 -12.24 -8.04
C LYS A 70 -9.45 -12.34 -6.88
N LEU A 71 -9.83 -11.23 -6.28
CA LEU A 71 -10.77 -11.22 -5.15
C LEU A 71 -12.16 -11.70 -5.56
N GLU A 72 -12.62 -11.38 -6.78
CA GLU A 72 -13.88 -11.88 -7.34
C GLU A 72 -13.96 -13.43 -7.34
N GLU A 73 -12.83 -14.12 -7.61
CA GLU A 73 -12.75 -15.59 -7.56
C GLU A 73 -13.00 -16.15 -6.14
N PHE A 74 -12.74 -15.35 -5.10
CA PHE A 74 -12.87 -15.71 -3.70
C PHE A 74 -13.99 -14.98 -2.96
N LYS A 75 -14.89 -14.27 -3.67
CA LYS A 75 -15.91 -13.40 -3.04
C LYS A 75 -16.80 -14.07 -1.98
N ASN A 76 -16.96 -15.39 -2.04
CA ASN A 76 -17.73 -16.13 -1.05
C ASN A 76 -17.05 -16.21 0.33
N ASN A 77 -15.77 -15.86 0.40
CA ASN A 77 -14.97 -15.84 1.63
C ASN A 77 -15.08 -14.52 2.40
N PHE A 78 -15.74 -13.51 1.82
CA PHE A 78 -15.82 -12.16 2.37
C PHE A 78 -17.23 -11.84 2.89
N GLU A 79 -17.30 -10.94 3.87
CA GLU A 79 -18.54 -10.30 4.27
C GLU A 79 -19.02 -9.34 3.17
N GLU A 80 -18.10 -8.51 2.65
CA GLU A 80 -18.31 -7.68 1.47
C GLU A 80 -18.06 -8.48 0.19
N LYS A 81 -19.12 -8.85 -0.51
CA LYS A 81 -19.06 -9.71 -1.69
C LYS A 81 -19.17 -8.95 -2.99
N ASP A 82 -19.53 -7.66 -2.94
CA ASP A 82 -19.65 -6.82 -4.12
C ASP A 82 -18.26 -6.34 -4.54
N ILE A 83 -17.55 -7.20 -5.28
CA ILE A 83 -16.20 -6.92 -5.75
C ILE A 83 -16.26 -6.30 -7.15
N TYR A 84 -15.98 -5.00 -7.25
CA TYR A 84 -16.02 -4.27 -8.51
C TYR A 84 -14.91 -3.22 -8.64
N PHE A 85 -14.56 -2.87 -9.88
CA PHE A 85 -13.59 -1.82 -10.14
C PHE A 85 -14.13 -0.46 -9.67
N GLY A 86 -13.42 0.20 -8.76
CA GLY A 86 -13.84 1.46 -8.15
C GLY A 86 -14.20 1.32 -6.67
N MET A 87 -14.32 0.09 -6.15
CA MET A 87 -14.47 -0.11 -4.71
C MET A 87 -13.14 0.15 -3.99
N ASP A 88 -13.22 0.62 -2.76
CA ASP A 88 -12.07 0.57 -1.85
C ASP A 88 -11.93 -0.83 -1.26
N LEU A 89 -10.70 -1.27 -0.99
CA LEU A 89 -10.47 -2.60 -0.44
C LEU A 89 -10.76 -2.59 1.07
N ALA A 90 -11.73 -3.38 1.52
CA ALA A 90 -11.94 -3.62 2.94
C ALA A 90 -10.75 -4.40 3.55
N SER A 91 -10.56 -4.25 4.86
CA SER A 91 -9.45 -4.91 5.59
C SER A 91 -9.44 -6.43 5.41
N GLU A 92 -10.61 -7.07 5.27
CA GLU A 92 -10.69 -8.51 4.99
C GLU A 92 -10.10 -8.88 3.62
N HIS A 93 -10.30 -8.04 2.59
CA HIS A 93 -9.75 -8.23 1.26
C HIS A 93 -8.22 -8.09 1.27
N GLU A 94 -7.71 -7.08 1.96
CA GLU A 94 -6.28 -6.81 2.09
C GLU A 94 -5.53 -7.93 2.82
N LYS A 95 -6.10 -8.38 3.94
CA LYS A 95 -5.56 -9.51 4.71
C LYS A 95 -5.61 -10.78 3.90
N PHE A 96 -6.73 -11.08 3.25
CA PHE A 96 -6.83 -12.27 2.41
C PHE A 96 -5.84 -12.26 1.24
N LEU A 97 -5.65 -11.10 0.60
CA LEU A 97 -4.67 -10.94 -0.48
C LEU A 97 -3.25 -11.23 0.02
N SER A 98 -2.82 -10.60 1.11
CA SER A 98 -1.47 -10.77 1.65
C SER A 98 -1.22 -12.15 2.27
N GLU A 99 -2.22 -12.76 2.92
CA GLU A 99 -2.07 -14.02 3.65
C GLU A 99 -2.34 -15.27 2.81
N GLN A 100 -3.38 -15.25 1.97
CA GLN A 100 -3.87 -16.46 1.29
C GLN A 100 -3.39 -16.52 -0.16
N ILE A 101 -3.44 -15.37 -0.86
CA ILE A 101 -3.11 -15.30 -2.30
C ILE A 101 -1.61 -15.12 -2.49
N ILE A 102 -1.01 -14.09 -1.88
CA ILE A 102 0.41 -13.74 -2.07
C ILE A 102 1.32 -14.46 -1.06
N LYS A 103 0.85 -14.67 0.18
CA LYS A 103 1.61 -15.28 1.28
C LYS A 103 2.87 -14.49 1.64
N GLY A 104 2.77 -13.16 1.61
CA GLY A 104 3.90 -12.24 1.81
C GLY A 104 3.49 -10.77 1.64
N PRO A 105 4.46 -9.85 1.76
CA PRO A 105 4.23 -8.44 1.53
C PRO A 105 3.82 -8.17 0.08
N VAL A 106 2.80 -7.32 -0.10
CA VAL A 106 2.29 -6.95 -1.43
C VAL A 106 1.99 -5.46 -1.50
N ALA A 107 2.53 -4.79 -2.50
CA ALA A 107 2.12 -3.44 -2.89
C ALA A 107 1.04 -3.56 -3.97
N VAL A 108 -0.18 -3.15 -3.63
CA VAL A 108 -1.24 -2.96 -4.61
C VAL A 108 -1.05 -1.59 -5.23
N ILE A 109 -1.05 -1.49 -6.57
CA ILE A 109 -0.74 -0.23 -7.28
C ILE A 109 -1.85 0.19 -8.23
N ASN A 110 -1.79 1.45 -8.69
CA ASN A 110 -2.63 1.97 -9.76
C ASN A 110 -4.13 1.93 -9.43
N TYR A 111 -4.49 2.51 -8.28
CA TYR A 111 -5.87 2.60 -7.81
C TYR A 111 -6.74 3.51 -8.70
N PRO A 112 -8.06 3.30 -8.72
CA PRO A 112 -9.00 4.18 -9.42
C PRO A 112 -8.85 5.62 -8.93
N LYS A 113 -8.78 6.58 -9.86
CA LYS A 113 -8.55 7.98 -9.51
C LYS A 113 -9.65 8.53 -8.60
N ASP A 114 -10.89 8.06 -8.77
CA ASP A 114 -12.08 8.61 -8.13
C ASP A 114 -12.20 8.30 -6.64
N ILE A 115 -11.44 7.30 -6.15
CA ILE A 115 -11.38 6.95 -4.72
C ILE A 115 -10.07 7.39 -4.06
N LYS A 116 -9.23 8.17 -4.77
CA LYS A 116 -7.92 8.61 -4.26
C LYS A 116 -7.76 10.14 -4.38
N ALA A 117 -6.77 10.66 -3.66
CA ALA A 117 -6.58 12.09 -3.48
C ALA A 117 -6.14 12.83 -4.77
N PHE A 118 -6.41 14.14 -4.82
CA PHE A 118 -6.15 14.98 -5.99
C PHE A 118 -4.67 15.09 -6.40
N TYR A 119 -3.75 14.92 -5.44
CA TYR A 119 -2.31 15.12 -5.63
C TYR A 119 -1.59 13.91 -6.23
N MET A 120 -2.29 12.78 -6.43
CA MET A 120 -1.69 11.55 -6.95
C MET A 120 -1.53 11.64 -8.47
N TYR A 121 -0.37 11.21 -8.99
CA TYR A 121 -0.04 11.28 -10.41
C TYR A 121 -1.05 10.49 -11.26
N GLN A 122 -1.65 11.13 -12.26
CA GLN A 122 -2.64 10.51 -13.13
C GLN A 122 -1.98 9.64 -14.19
N ASN A 123 -2.32 8.36 -14.22
CA ASN A 123 -1.78 7.41 -15.19
C ASN A 123 -2.31 7.68 -16.61
N ASP A 124 -1.60 7.17 -17.61
CA ASP A 124 -1.93 7.40 -19.02
C ASP A 124 -3.26 6.75 -19.45
N ASP A 125 -3.76 5.80 -18.65
CA ASP A 125 -5.08 5.18 -18.86
C ASP A 125 -6.26 6.08 -18.47
N LYS A 126 -5.99 7.24 -17.87
CA LYS A 126 -6.96 8.26 -17.41
C LYS A 126 -8.00 7.78 -16.40
N GLN A 127 -7.86 6.55 -15.90
CA GLN A 127 -8.78 5.91 -14.96
C GLN A 127 -8.12 5.71 -13.60
N THR A 128 -6.80 5.57 -13.58
CA THR A 128 -6.04 5.25 -12.37
C THR A 128 -5.04 6.35 -12.01
N VAL A 129 -4.61 6.33 -10.76
CA VAL A 129 -3.51 7.15 -10.26
C VAL A 129 -2.38 6.26 -9.77
N ALA A 130 -1.14 6.72 -9.88
CA ALA A 130 0.06 6.05 -9.39
C ALA A 130 0.14 6.07 -7.85
N ALA A 131 -0.86 5.47 -7.22
CA ALA A 131 -0.93 5.19 -5.79
C ALA A 131 -0.47 3.77 -5.50
N PHE A 132 -0.04 3.53 -4.27
CA PHE A 132 0.15 2.20 -3.75
C PHE A 132 -0.28 2.11 -2.29
N ASP A 133 -0.78 0.94 -1.93
CA ASP A 133 -0.99 0.54 -0.54
C ASP A 133 -0.14 -0.74 -0.33
N LEU A 134 0.76 -0.70 0.66
CA LEU A 134 1.63 -1.82 1.03
C LEU A 134 0.98 -2.61 2.15
N LEU A 135 0.55 -3.82 1.80
CA LEU A 135 -0.16 -4.74 2.66
C LEU A 135 0.81 -5.76 3.24
N VAL A 136 0.64 -6.04 4.53
CA VAL A 136 1.42 -7.05 5.25
C VAL A 136 0.50 -8.10 5.89
N PRO A 137 0.90 -9.38 5.88
CA PRO A 137 0.12 -10.45 6.52
C PRO A 137 -0.23 -10.13 7.97
N GLY A 138 -1.46 -10.44 8.40
CA GLY A 138 -1.98 -10.22 9.75
C GLY A 138 -2.60 -8.83 9.97
N ILE A 139 -2.07 -7.79 9.33
CA ILE A 139 -2.46 -6.39 9.59
C ILE A 139 -3.34 -5.83 8.48
N GLY A 140 -3.00 -6.09 7.21
CA GLY A 140 -3.57 -5.36 6.07
C GLY A 140 -2.64 -4.21 5.67
N GLU A 141 -3.19 -3.06 5.30
CA GLU A 141 -2.41 -1.87 4.97
C GLU A 141 -1.50 -1.42 6.12
N LEU A 142 -0.20 -1.24 5.80
CA LEU A 142 0.80 -0.68 6.73
C LEU A 142 1.41 0.64 6.23
N ILE A 143 1.55 0.81 4.91
CA ILE A 143 2.06 2.04 4.30
C ILE A 143 1.22 2.37 3.06
N GLY A 144 0.65 3.56 3.01
CA GLY A 144 0.01 4.12 1.82
C GLY A 144 0.81 5.29 1.25
N GLY A 145 0.78 5.47 -0.07
CA GLY A 145 1.34 6.65 -0.70
C GLY A 145 1.17 6.68 -2.21
N SER A 146 1.88 7.59 -2.87
CA SER A 146 1.77 7.74 -4.32
C SER A 146 2.96 8.50 -4.91
N GLN A 147 3.19 8.31 -6.21
CA GLN A 147 3.89 9.32 -7.00
C GLN A 147 3.02 10.57 -7.08
N ARG A 148 3.62 11.75 -6.89
CA ARG A 148 2.89 13.02 -6.88
C ARG A 148 2.69 13.56 -8.30
N GLU A 149 1.55 14.19 -8.55
CA GLU A 149 1.26 14.83 -9.83
C GLU A 149 2.10 16.09 -10.00
N SER A 150 3.20 15.97 -10.74
CA SER A 150 4.12 17.08 -11.00
C SER A 150 3.72 17.94 -12.20
N ARG A 151 2.74 17.52 -13.01
CA ARG A 151 2.28 18.27 -14.19
C ARG A 151 1.21 19.27 -13.76
N TYR A 152 1.59 20.54 -13.70
CA TYR A 152 0.72 21.63 -13.21
C TYR A 152 -0.69 21.63 -13.80
N LYS A 153 -0.83 21.46 -15.12
CA LYS A 153 -2.15 21.46 -15.78
C LYS A 153 -3.05 20.34 -15.26
N ASN A 154 -2.51 19.12 -15.19
CA ASN A 154 -3.23 17.94 -14.72
C ASN A 154 -3.62 18.08 -13.25
N LEU A 155 -2.73 18.63 -12.42
CA LEU A 155 -3.00 18.89 -11.00
C LEU A 155 -4.16 19.87 -10.83
N ILE A 156 -4.11 21.03 -11.50
CA ILE A 156 -5.15 22.05 -11.42
C ILE A 156 -6.49 21.54 -11.97
N GLU A 157 -6.48 20.74 -13.03
CA GLU A 157 -7.67 20.08 -13.56
C GLU A 157 -8.29 19.14 -12.52
N ARG A 158 -7.48 18.27 -11.90
CA ARG A 158 -7.95 17.34 -10.87
C ARG A 158 -8.46 18.05 -9.62
N MET A 159 -7.82 19.15 -9.21
CA MET A 159 -8.32 19.98 -8.12
C MET A 159 -9.71 20.54 -8.42
N LYS A 160 -9.97 21.00 -9.66
CA LYS A 160 -11.30 21.48 -10.07
C LYS A 160 -12.33 20.35 -10.08
N GLU A 161 -11.99 19.17 -10.60
CA GLU A 161 -12.88 18.00 -10.60
C GLU A 161 -13.36 17.65 -9.18
N LEU A 162 -12.48 17.79 -8.19
CA LEU A 162 -12.75 17.47 -6.79
C LEU A 162 -13.17 18.69 -5.93
N ASN A 163 -13.44 19.84 -6.56
CA ASN A 163 -13.79 21.09 -5.87
C ASN A 163 -12.77 21.54 -4.80
N ILE A 164 -11.48 21.27 -5.01
CA ILE A 164 -10.39 21.71 -4.14
C ILE A 164 -10.02 23.17 -4.47
N PRO A 165 -10.08 24.10 -3.50
CA PRO A 165 -9.72 25.49 -3.73
C PRO A 165 -8.24 25.64 -4.11
N THR A 166 -7.96 26.18 -5.30
CA THR A 166 -6.59 26.39 -5.78
C THR A 166 -5.91 27.58 -5.09
N GLN A 167 -6.68 28.61 -4.73
CA GLN A 167 -6.13 29.84 -4.15
C GLN A 167 -5.45 29.60 -2.79
N SER A 168 -5.95 28.66 -1.97
CA SER A 168 -5.34 28.30 -0.68
C SER A 168 -4.08 27.45 -0.81
N LEU A 169 -3.81 26.91 -2.00
CA LEU A 169 -2.69 26.00 -2.29
C LEU A 169 -1.80 26.56 -3.40
N GLN A 170 -1.65 27.89 -3.43
CA GLN A 170 -0.82 28.58 -4.44
C GLN A 170 0.70 28.40 -4.20
N TRP A 171 1.09 28.16 -2.95
CA TRP A 171 2.49 27.98 -2.54
C TRP A 171 3.18 26.85 -3.31
#